data_AF-A0A328U3S7-F1
#
_entry.id   AF-A0A328U3S7-F1
#
_cell.length_a   1.000
_cell.length_b   1.000
_cell.length_c   1.000
_cell.angle_alpha   90.00
_cell.angle_beta   90.00
_cell.angle_gamma   90.00
#
_symmetry.space_group_name_H-M   'P 1'
#
loop_
_entity.id
_entity.type
_entity.pdbx_description
1 polymer ?
#
loop_
_entity_poly.entity_id
_entity_poly.type
_entity_poly.pdbx_seq_one_letter_code
_entity_poly.pdbx_strand_id
1 'polypeptide(L)'
;MIIVFGVVVLIGGLVLKAKYMFNPITFKQDEITRYEWHAYEYPAQIEYLTYEDDKGWTKKSILKDKNEILYIFGQMKKNQEIVSSQSDFFDIRKDMGKEKLVIIRHLESEENGEGPILFQFHYYENGHAADIEDREKFIPISDELKERLRKRTNAIS
;
A
#
# COMPACT_ATOMS: atom_id res chain seq x y z
N MET A 1 5.01 -37.91 19.94
CA MET A 1 6.02 -36.87 19.69
C MET A 1 5.77 -36.14 18.36
N ILE A 2 5.60 -36.86 17.24
CA ILE A 2 5.30 -36.25 15.92
C ILE A 2 3.99 -35.44 15.91
N ILE A 3 2.93 -35.96 16.55
CA ILE A 3 1.63 -35.27 16.61
C ILE A 3 1.74 -33.94 17.38
N VAL A 4 2.41 -33.94 18.53
CA VAL A 4 2.63 -32.73 19.36
C VAL A 4 3.44 -31.69 18.57
N PHE A 5 4.50 -32.12 17.87
CA PHE A 5 5.29 -31.23 17.03
C PHE A 5 4.46 -30.62 15.89
N GLY A 6 3.64 -31.42 15.20
CA GLY A 6 2.75 -30.93 14.14
C GLY A 6 1.75 -29.90 14.66
N VAL A 7 1.18 -30.11 15.86
CA VAL A 7 0.25 -29.16 16.49
C VAL A 7 0.95 -27.85 16.85
N VAL A 8 2.16 -27.89 17.40
CA VAL A 8 2.93 -26.68 17.75
C VAL A 8 3.24 -25.84 16.50
N VAL A 9 3.67 -26.48 15.40
CA VAL A 9 3.93 -25.79 14.13
C VAL A 9 2.66 -25.15 13.57
N LEU A 10 1.52 -25.85 13.64
CA LEU A 10 0.23 -25.34 13.16
C LEU A 10 -0.23 -24.13 13.98
N ILE A 11 -0.15 -24.19 15.30
CA ILE A 11 -0.50 -23.07 16.19
C ILE A 11 0.43 -21.88 15.93
N GLY A 12 1.74 -22.11 15.82
CA GLY A 12 2.71 -21.06 15.49
C GLY A 12 2.38 -20.36 14.17
N GLY A 13 2.00 -21.13 13.14
CA GLY A 13 1.55 -20.60 11.87
C GLY A 13 0.28 -19.73 11.97
N LEU A 14 -0.69 -20.14 12.79
CA LEU A 14 -1.91 -19.35 13.04
C LEU A 14 -1.61 -18.04 13.77
N VAL A 15 -0.74 -18.07 14.78
CA VAL A 15 -0.31 -16.87 15.52
C VAL A 15 0.40 -15.89 14.60
N LEU A 16 1.32 -16.38 13.76
CA LEU A 16 2.01 -15.55 12.77
C LEU A 16 1.03 -14.94 11.78
N LYS A 17 0.04 -15.70 11.29
CA LYS A 17 -0.98 -15.20 10.36
C LYS A 17 -1.91 -14.16 10.99
N ALA A 18 -2.18 -14.26 12.29
CA ALA A 18 -2.97 -13.26 13.01
C ALA A 18 -2.17 -11.96 13.18
N LYS A 19 -0.92 -12.07 13.63
CA LYS A 19 -0.07 -10.94 13.99
C LYS A 19 0.57 -10.21 12.80
N TYR A 20 0.97 -10.93 11.76
CA TYR A 20 1.70 -10.36 10.63
C TYR A 20 0.88 -10.43 9.35
N MET A 21 1.09 -9.45 8.46
CA MET A 21 0.48 -9.41 7.14
C MET A 21 1.13 -10.41 6.19
N PHE A 22 2.44 -10.63 6.32
CA PHE A 22 3.19 -11.58 5.51
C PHE A 22 3.72 -12.76 6.32
N ASN A 23 3.83 -13.92 5.66
CA ASN A 23 4.37 -15.13 6.27
C ASN A 23 5.91 -15.14 6.15
N PRO A 24 6.66 -15.35 7.25
CA PRO A 24 8.13 -15.33 7.23
C PRO A 24 8.76 -16.34 6.27
N ILE A 25 8.09 -17.47 6.01
CA ILE A 25 8.62 -18.55 5.17
C ILE A 25 8.52 -18.20 3.68
N THR A 26 7.43 -17.54 3.28
CA THR A 26 7.15 -17.23 1.87
C THR A 26 7.46 -15.79 1.49
N PHE A 27 7.80 -14.94 2.46
CA PHE A 27 8.09 -13.54 2.22
C PHE A 27 9.37 -13.40 1.39
N LYS A 28 9.31 -12.48 0.44
CA LYS A 28 10.46 -12.02 -0.34
C LYS A 28 10.41 -10.50 -0.34
N GLN A 29 11.50 -9.90 0.08
CA GLN A 29 11.67 -8.45 0.04
C GLN A 29 11.79 -7.99 -1.41
N ASP A 30 11.17 -6.87 -1.73
CA ASP A 30 11.17 -6.27 -3.05
C ASP A 30 10.96 -4.74 -2.95
N GLU A 31 10.79 -4.05 -4.07
CA GLU A 31 10.62 -2.59 -4.11
C GLU A 31 9.31 -2.11 -3.47
N ILE A 32 8.29 -2.97 -3.41
CA ILE A 32 6.99 -2.67 -2.79
C ILE A 32 7.05 -2.98 -1.28
N THR A 33 7.62 -4.13 -0.92
CA THR A 33 7.85 -4.50 0.48
C THR A 33 9.34 -4.44 0.81
N ARG A 34 9.82 -3.23 1.08
CA ARG A 34 11.25 -2.91 1.30
C ARG A 34 11.78 -3.31 2.68
N TYR A 35 10.91 -3.58 3.64
CA TYR A 35 11.30 -3.96 4.99
C TYR A 35 11.28 -5.48 5.20
N GLU A 36 11.86 -5.94 6.31
CA GLU A 36 11.75 -7.32 6.74
C GLU A 36 10.30 -7.71 7.04
N TRP A 37 9.95 -9.00 6.91
CA TRP A 37 8.57 -9.50 7.07
C TRP A 37 7.92 -9.07 8.40
N HIS A 38 8.71 -9.00 9.47
CA HIS A 38 8.22 -8.65 10.81
C HIS A 38 7.89 -7.16 10.95
N ALA A 39 8.37 -6.30 10.05
CA ALA A 39 7.96 -4.91 10.01
C ALA A 39 6.49 -4.77 9.60
N TYR A 40 5.93 -5.74 8.88
CA TYR A 40 4.54 -5.77 8.43
C TYR A 40 3.61 -6.44 9.45
N GLU A 41 3.71 -5.99 10.71
CA GLU A 41 2.79 -6.34 11.80
C GLU A 41 1.38 -5.73 11.56
N TYR A 42 0.37 -6.30 12.20
CA TYR A 42 -1.02 -5.80 12.22
C TYR A 42 -1.40 -5.51 13.69
N PRO A 43 -2.13 -4.42 14.01
CA PRO A 43 -2.96 -3.58 13.14
C PRO A 43 -2.24 -2.51 12.32
N ALA A 44 -2.71 -2.32 11.09
CA ALA A 44 -2.28 -1.26 10.16
C ALA A 44 -3.49 -0.62 9.49
N GLN A 45 -3.29 0.55 8.88
CA GLN A 45 -4.35 1.30 8.19
C GLN A 45 -3.87 1.84 6.83
N ILE A 46 -4.86 2.13 5.97
CA ILE A 46 -4.66 2.82 4.70
C ILE A 46 -5.29 4.20 4.79
N GLU A 47 -4.56 5.21 4.37
CA GLU A 47 -5.04 6.57 4.20
C GLU A 47 -5.09 6.92 2.72
N TYR A 48 -6.21 7.49 2.30
CA TYR A 48 -6.42 7.95 0.93
C TYR A 48 -6.50 9.47 0.94
N LEU A 49 -5.58 10.13 0.26
CA LEU A 49 -5.50 11.59 0.18
C LEU A 49 -5.65 12.08 -1.26
N THR A 50 -6.18 13.29 -1.40
CA THR A 50 -6.28 14.00 -2.67
C THR A 50 -5.67 15.38 -2.51
N TYR A 51 -4.84 15.80 -3.46
CA TYR A 51 -4.34 17.16 -3.50
C TYR A 51 -5.43 18.10 -4.06
N GLU A 52 -5.75 19.14 -3.31
CA GLU A 52 -6.67 20.22 -3.69
C GLU A 52 -5.88 21.54 -3.74
N ASP A 53 -5.93 22.27 -4.86
CA ASP A 53 -5.07 23.45 -5.08
C ASP A 53 -5.20 24.53 -3.99
N ASP A 54 -6.36 24.65 -3.36
CA ASP A 54 -6.69 25.61 -2.31
C ASP A 54 -6.37 25.12 -0.89
N LYS A 55 -6.28 23.81 -0.67
CA LYS A 55 -6.19 23.19 0.67
C LYS A 55 -4.99 22.26 0.86
N GLY A 56 -4.23 21.99 -0.19
CA GLY A 56 -3.20 20.96 -0.21
C GLY A 56 -3.78 19.55 -0.04
N TRP A 57 -3.04 18.67 0.63
CA TRP A 57 -3.44 17.28 0.84
C TRP A 57 -4.64 17.16 1.78
N THR A 58 -5.77 16.70 1.23
CA THR A 58 -6.99 16.45 1.99
C THR A 58 -7.21 14.94 2.15
N LYS A 59 -7.26 14.47 3.40
CA LYS A 59 -7.58 13.08 3.75
C LYS A 59 -9.05 12.79 3.43
N LYS A 60 -9.30 11.79 2.59
CA LYS A 60 -10.65 11.41 2.12
C LYS A 60 -11.20 10.20 2.85
N SER A 61 -10.37 9.21 3.15
CA SER A 61 -10.82 8.06 3.94
C SER A 61 -9.65 7.38 4.66
N ILE A 62 -9.99 6.69 5.75
CA ILE A 62 -9.10 5.78 6.49
C ILE A 62 -9.77 4.41 6.53
N LEU A 63 -9.02 3.36 6.22
CA LEU A 63 -9.52 1.98 6.27
C LEU A 63 -8.57 1.09 7.08
N LYS A 64 -9.14 0.34 8.03
CA LYS A 64 -8.44 -0.64 8.87
C LYS A 64 -8.81 -2.06 8.44
N ASP A 65 -8.57 -2.38 7.17
CA ASP A 65 -8.88 -3.69 6.58
C ASP A 65 -7.59 -4.36 6.08
N LYS A 66 -7.21 -5.45 6.74
CA LYS A 66 -6.05 -6.26 6.40
C LYS A 66 -6.10 -6.79 4.96
N ASN A 67 -7.28 -7.18 4.47
CA ASN A 67 -7.43 -7.72 3.12
C ASN A 67 -7.25 -6.63 2.07
N GLU A 68 -7.66 -5.39 2.37
CA GLU A 68 -7.39 -4.25 1.48
C GLU A 68 -5.90 -3.98 1.35
N ILE A 69 -5.19 -3.96 2.49
CA ILE A 69 -3.76 -3.72 2.53
C ILE A 69 -3.04 -4.79 1.70
N LEU A 70 -3.35 -6.06 1.96
CA LEU A 70 -2.77 -7.18 1.21
C LEU A 70 -3.12 -7.15 -0.27
N TYR A 71 -4.33 -6.70 -0.63
CA TYR A 71 -4.73 -6.52 -2.02
C TYR A 71 -3.87 -5.47 -2.72
N ILE A 72 -3.67 -4.29 -2.11
CA ILE A 72 -2.83 -3.23 -2.68
C ILE A 72 -1.40 -3.74 -2.87
N PHE A 73 -0.79 -4.33 -1.84
CA PHE A 73 0.54 -4.95 -1.95
C PHE A 73 0.61 -5.97 -3.09
N GLY A 74 -0.40 -6.83 -3.21
CA GLY A 74 -0.47 -7.85 -4.26
C GLY A 74 -0.55 -7.25 -5.67
N GLN A 75 -1.37 -6.22 -5.88
CA GLN A 75 -1.49 -5.56 -7.19
C GLN A 75 -0.21 -4.82 -7.57
N MET A 76 0.40 -4.10 -6.63
CA MET A 76 1.65 -3.37 -6.86
C MET A 76 2.81 -4.32 -7.18
N LYS A 77 2.91 -5.46 -6.47
CA LYS A 77 3.93 -6.49 -6.74
C LYS A 77 3.76 -7.18 -8.09
N LYS A 78 2.52 -7.46 -8.50
CA LYS A 78 2.23 -8.09 -9.80
C LYS A 78 2.74 -7.25 -10.97
N ASN A 79 2.67 -5.92 -10.83
CA ASN A 79 3.05 -4.98 -11.86
C ASN A 79 4.45 -4.38 -11.64
N GLN A 80 5.27 -4.96 -10.76
CA GLN A 80 6.57 -4.38 -10.38
C GLN A 80 7.61 -4.35 -11.53
N GLU A 81 7.26 -4.77 -12.74
CA GLU A 81 8.05 -4.46 -13.93
C GLU A 81 8.12 -2.92 -14.09
N ILE A 82 9.26 -2.37 -13.71
CA ILE A 82 9.50 -0.92 -13.61
C ILE A 82 9.36 -0.30 -14.99
N VAL A 83 8.47 0.69 -15.11
CA VAL A 83 8.40 1.51 -16.34
C VAL A 83 9.62 2.41 -16.35
N SER A 84 10.44 2.21 -17.37
CA SER A 84 11.73 2.87 -17.52
C SER A 84 11.53 4.33 -17.97
N SER A 85 12.09 5.24 -17.17
CA SER A 85 12.29 6.67 -17.42
C SER A 85 11.16 7.63 -16.99
N GLN A 86 11.56 8.47 -16.05
CA GLN A 86 10.88 9.67 -15.56
C GLN A 86 10.37 10.59 -16.69
N SER A 87 10.99 10.57 -17.87
CA SER A 87 10.60 11.40 -19.02
C SER A 87 9.25 11.04 -19.60
N ASP A 88 8.91 9.74 -19.72
CA ASP A 88 7.62 9.31 -20.28
C ASP A 88 6.46 9.66 -19.33
N PHE A 89 6.72 9.77 -18.02
CA PHE A 89 5.72 10.09 -16.99
C PHE A 89 5.46 11.59 -16.82
N PHE A 90 6.48 12.44 -17.01
CA PHE A 90 6.40 13.87 -16.73
C PHE A 90 5.60 14.65 -17.78
N ASP A 91 5.60 14.21 -19.04
CA ASP A 91 4.77 14.80 -20.11
C ASP A 91 3.28 14.56 -19.88
N ILE A 92 2.91 13.53 -19.11
CA ILE A 92 1.54 13.12 -18.87
C ILE A 92 0.83 14.03 -17.83
N ARG A 93 1.54 14.91 -17.09
CA ARG A 93 0.98 15.55 -15.88
C ARG A 93 -0.10 16.63 -16.11
N LYS A 94 -0.24 17.19 -17.30
CA LYS A 94 -1.14 18.35 -17.52
C LYS A 94 -2.62 17.99 -17.72
N ASP A 95 -2.92 16.74 -18.04
CA ASP A 95 -4.28 16.23 -18.31
C ASP A 95 -4.67 15.01 -17.45
N MET A 96 -3.80 14.62 -16.51
CA MET A 96 -3.99 13.42 -15.69
C MET A 96 -4.96 13.55 -14.51
N GLY A 97 -5.60 14.71 -14.33
CA GLY A 97 -6.55 14.95 -13.23
C GLY A 97 -5.86 15.20 -11.89
N LYS A 98 -6.58 15.05 -10.77
CA LYS A 98 -6.02 15.37 -9.44
C LYS A 98 -4.95 14.37 -9.01
N GLU A 99 -3.93 14.88 -8.32
CA GLU A 99 -2.95 14.04 -7.64
C GLU A 99 -3.55 13.39 -6.40
N LYS A 100 -3.18 12.13 -6.17
CA LYS A 100 -3.67 11.27 -5.10
C LYS A 100 -2.48 10.61 -4.42
N LEU A 101 -2.62 10.38 -3.11
CA LEU A 101 -1.61 9.72 -2.29
C LEU A 101 -2.28 8.61 -1.48
N VAL A 102 -1.68 7.43 -1.51
CA VAL A 102 -2.06 6.29 -0.68
C VAL A 102 -0.94 6.03 0.30
N ILE A 103 -1.27 5.98 1.60
CA ILE A 103 -0.30 5.69 2.66
C ILE A 103 -0.78 4.47 3.44
N ILE A 104 0.06 3.45 3.54
CA ILE A 104 -0.13 2.29 4.40
C ILE A 104 0.83 2.44 5.58
N ARG A 105 0.30 2.45 6.80
CA ARG A 105 1.09 2.67 8.02
C ARG A 105 0.56 1.86 9.20
N HIS A 106 1.40 1.65 10.21
CA HIS A 106 0.98 1.03 11.47
C HIS A 106 -0.05 1.89 12.19
N LEU A 107 -0.96 1.21 12.91
CA LEU A 107 -1.88 1.87 13.81
C LEU A 107 -1.19 2.05 15.17
N GLU A 108 -0.78 3.27 15.52
CA GLU A 108 -0.34 3.58 16.88
C GLU A 108 -1.52 3.96 17.79
N SER A 109 -1.31 3.89 19.11
CA SER A 109 -2.27 4.36 20.09
C SER A 109 -2.49 5.87 19.93
N GLU A 110 -3.69 6.35 20.25
CA GLU A 110 -4.11 7.76 20.06
C GLU A 110 -3.18 8.80 20.73
N GLU A 111 -2.26 8.38 21.60
CA GLU A 111 -1.36 9.27 22.35
C GLU A 111 -0.09 9.71 21.60
N ASN A 112 0.37 8.97 20.57
CA ASN A 112 1.72 9.17 19.98
C ASN A 112 1.76 9.68 18.52
N GLY A 113 0.61 9.99 17.91
CA GLY A 113 0.55 10.53 16.54
C GLY A 113 0.41 9.46 15.46
N GLU A 114 0.88 9.75 14.24
CA GLU A 114 0.76 8.82 13.11
C GLU A 114 1.87 7.75 13.16
N GLY A 115 1.50 6.47 13.13
CA GLY A 115 2.46 5.36 13.14
C GLY A 115 3.36 5.31 11.90
N PRO A 116 4.46 4.52 11.94
CA PRO A 116 5.44 4.46 10.87
C PRO A 116 4.83 3.95 9.55
N ILE A 117 5.28 4.56 8.46
CA ILE A 117 4.83 4.25 7.09
C ILE A 117 5.48 2.94 6.65
N LEU A 118 4.65 2.01 6.19
CA LEU A 118 5.06 0.71 5.66
C LEU A 118 5.21 0.74 4.13
N PHE A 119 4.39 1.54 3.47
CA PHE A 119 4.40 1.72 2.02
C PHE A 119 3.58 2.98 1.66
N GLN A 120 4.02 3.73 0.66
CA GLN A 120 3.26 4.84 0.11
C GLN A 120 3.48 4.96 -1.39
N PHE A 121 2.50 5.53 -2.09
CA PHE A 121 2.68 5.88 -3.50
C PHE A 121 1.76 7.02 -3.92
N HIS A 122 2.24 7.83 -4.85
CA HIS A 122 1.45 8.86 -5.53
C HIS A 122 0.91 8.33 -6.84
N TYR A 123 -0.26 8.80 -7.24
CA TYR A 123 -0.81 8.53 -8.57
C TYR A 123 -1.75 9.67 -8.98
N TYR A 124 -2.11 9.72 -10.26
CA TYR A 124 -3.06 10.70 -10.77
C TYR A 124 -4.38 10.03 -11.17
N GLU A 125 -5.51 10.73 -11.05
CA GLU A 125 -6.86 10.20 -11.35
C GLU A 125 -6.95 9.49 -12.70
N ASN A 126 -6.36 10.07 -13.74
CA ASN A 126 -6.36 9.52 -15.09
C ASN A 126 -5.04 8.83 -15.43
N GLY A 127 -4.04 8.85 -14.55
CA GLY A 127 -2.73 8.22 -14.78
C GLY A 127 -2.75 6.70 -14.77
N HIS A 128 -1.71 6.10 -15.35
CA HIS A 128 -1.56 4.65 -15.50
C HIS A 128 -0.39 4.07 -14.69
N ALA A 129 0.36 4.91 -13.97
CA ALA A 129 1.45 4.48 -13.11
C ALA A 129 1.42 5.22 -11.76
N ALA A 130 1.95 4.52 -10.76
CA ALA A 130 2.20 5.00 -9.42
C ALA A 130 3.66 5.41 -9.29
N ASP A 131 3.90 6.55 -8.67
CA ASP A 131 5.21 6.96 -8.18
C ASP A 131 5.41 6.41 -6.76
N ILE A 132 6.39 5.52 -6.60
CA ILE A 132 6.66 4.81 -5.34
C ILE A 132 7.92 5.31 -4.62
N GLU A 133 8.67 6.23 -5.23
CA GLU A 133 9.97 6.71 -4.73
C GLU A 133 10.25 8.12 -5.25
N ASP A 134 9.43 9.09 -4.85
CA ASP A 134 9.63 10.54 -5.11
C ASP A 134 10.13 10.88 -6.52
N ARG A 135 9.45 10.31 -7.52
CA ARG A 135 9.66 10.49 -8.96
C ARG A 135 10.83 9.72 -9.54
N GLU A 136 11.47 8.84 -8.79
CA GLU A 136 12.57 8.00 -9.27
C GLU A 136 12.08 6.67 -9.84
N LYS A 137 11.01 6.09 -9.26
CA LYS A 137 10.48 4.79 -9.68
C LYS A 137 8.98 4.82 -9.90
N PHE A 138 8.57 4.34 -11.07
CA PHE A 138 7.18 4.25 -11.49
C PHE A 138 6.77 2.82 -11.77
N ILE A 139 5.58 2.46 -11.29
CA ILE A 139 5.00 1.11 -11.41
C ILE A 139 3.59 1.22 -12.02
N PRO A 140 3.26 0.43 -13.06
CA PRO A 140 1.93 0.42 -13.64
C PRO A 140 0.84 0.08 -12.62
N ILE A 141 -0.24 0.84 -12.65
CA ILE A 141 -1.45 0.58 -11.85
C ILE A 141 -2.44 -0.14 -12.75
N SER A 142 -2.89 -1.32 -12.32
CA SER A 142 -3.95 -2.05 -13.04
C SER A 142 -5.28 -1.27 -12.97
N ASP A 143 -6.12 -1.41 -14.01
CA ASP A 143 -7.46 -0.80 -14.01
C ASP A 143 -8.30 -1.24 -12.80
N GLU A 144 -8.12 -2.50 -12.36
CA GLU A 144 -8.77 -3.05 -11.18
C GLU A 144 -8.39 -2.28 -9.90
N LEU A 145 -7.08 -2.04 -9.70
CA LEU A 145 -6.58 -1.26 -8.58
C LEU A 145 -7.07 0.19 -8.70
N LYS A 146 -6.98 0.80 -9.89
CA LYS A 146 -7.40 2.18 -10.12
C LYS A 146 -8.88 2.42 -9.79
N GLU A 147 -9.77 1.53 -10.23
CA GLU A 147 -11.20 1.62 -9.92
C GLU A 147 -11.47 1.46 -8.42
N ARG A 148 -10.74 0.56 -7.75
CA ARG A 148 -10.85 0.40 -6.30
C ARG A 148 -10.39 1.65 -5.57
N LEU A 149 -9.26 2.24 -5.94
CA LEU A 149 -8.73 3.48 -5.37
C LEU A 149 -9.70 4.65 -5.58
N ARG A 150 -10.27 4.79 -6.80
CA ARG A 150 -11.26 5.82 -7.13
C ARG A 150 -12.48 5.78 -6.21
N LYS A 151 -12.98 4.58 -5.91
CA LYS A 151 -14.09 4.40 -4.95
C LYS A 151 -13.71 4.88 -3.55
N ARG A 152 -12.45 4.74 -3.12
CA ARG A 152 -12.00 5.18 -1.79
C ARG A 152 -11.71 6.67 -1.69
N THR A 153 -11.29 7.29 -2.79
CA THR A 153 -11.00 8.73 -2.83
C THR A 153 -12.23 9.59 -3.09
N ASN A 154 -13.27 9.04 -3.73
CA ASN A 154 -14.48 9.78 -4.08
C ASN A 154 -15.69 9.46 -3.20
N ALA A 155 -15.60 8.50 -2.28
CA ALA A 155 -16.74 8.07 -1.43
C ALA A 155 -17.13 9.04 -0.31
N ILE A 156 -16.86 10.34 -0.43
CA ILE A 156 -17.49 11.36 0.40
C ILE A 156 -17.87 12.54 -0.49
N SER A 157 -19.14 12.52 -0.91
CA SER A 157 -19.94 13.68 -1.30
C SER A 157 -21.28 13.56 -0.59
#